data_AF-A0A3C0BFD4-F1
#
_entry.id   AF-A0A3C0BFD4-F1
#
_cell.length_a   1.000
_cell.length_b   1.000
_cell.length_c   1.000
_cell.angle_alpha   90.00
_cell.angle_beta   90.00
_cell.angle_gamma   90.00
#
_symmetry.space_group_name_H-M   'P 1'
#
loop_
_entity.id
_entity.type
_entity.pdbx_description
1 polymer ?
#
loop_
_entity_poly.entity_id
_entity_poly.type
_entity_poly.pdbx_seq_one_letter_code
_entity_poly.pdbx_strand_id
1 'polypeptide(L)' 'QPRETVRKLIESGVIETAPLAYMRGRTLNNSVVILDEGQNTTREQMKMFL' A
#
# COMPACT_ATOMS: atom_id res chain seq x y z
N GLN A 1 -10.20 15.46 14.98
CA GLN A 1 -8.74 15.70 14.80
C GLN A 1 -8.23 14.80 13.67
N PRO A 2 -7.23 15.20 12.86
CA PRO A 2 -6.78 14.41 11.70
C PRO A 2 -6.45 12.95 12.01
N ARG A 3 -5.83 12.67 13.17
CA ARG A 3 -5.50 11.30 13.62
C ARG A 3 -6.73 10.41 13.81
N GLU A 4 -7.82 10.97 14.29
CA GLU A 4 -9.06 10.20 14.51
C GLU A 4 -9.72 9.83 13.18
N THR A 5 -9.69 10.73 12.20
CA THR A 5 -10.17 10.46 10.84
C THR A 5 -9.34 9.36 10.19
N VAL A 6 -8.01 9.44 10.26
CA VAL A 6 -7.11 8.39 9.72
C VAL A 6 -7.42 7.05 10.38
N ARG A 7 -7.59 7.01 11.70
CA ARG A 7 -7.92 5.77 12.42
C ARG A 7 -9.22 5.14 11.90
N LYS A 8 -10.27 5.95 11.72
CA LYS A 8 -11.56 5.48 11.16
C LYS A 8 -11.41 4.92 9.74
N LEU A 9 -10.57 5.54 8.90
CA LEU A 9 -10.32 5.08 7.54
C LEU A 9 -9.52 3.77 7.49
N ILE A 10 -8.61 3.56 8.44
CA ILE A 10 -7.90 2.28 8.61
C ILE A 10 -8.88 1.21 9.09
N GLU A 11 -9.68 1.50 10.11
CA GLU A 11 -10.70 0.59 10.64
C GLU A 11 -11.75 0.20 9.57
N SER A 12 -12.09 1.12 8.66
CA SER A 12 -13.02 0.85 7.54
C SER A 12 -12.35 0.20 6.33
N GLY A 13 -11.04 -0.07 6.36
CA GLY A 13 -10.29 -0.69 5.26
C GLY A 13 -10.06 0.21 4.04
N VAL A 14 -10.35 1.51 4.14
CA VAL A 14 -10.10 2.48 3.06
C VAL A 14 -8.60 2.78 2.94
N ILE A 15 -7.90 2.85 4.07
CA ILE A 15 -6.44 2.90 4.13
C ILE A 15 -5.95 1.55 4.60
N GLU A 16 -5.16 0.88 3.77
CA GLU A 16 -4.54 -0.40 4.07
C GLU A 16 -3.03 -0.23 4.13
N THR A 17 -2.39 -0.75 5.19
CA THR A 17 -0.94 -0.89 5.25
C THR A 17 -0.60 -2.37 5.19
N ALA A 18 0.27 -2.75 4.25
CA ALA A 18 0.63 -4.14 4.05
C ALA A 18 2.08 -4.26 3.53
N PRO A 19 2.77 -5.39 3.77
CA PRO A 19 4.07 -5.64 3.18
C PRO A 19 4.01 -5.72 1.65
N LEU A 20 5.09 -5.35 0.96
CA LEU A 20 5.16 -5.40 -0.52
C LEU A 20 4.77 -6.77 -1.09
N ALA A 21 5.12 -7.86 -0.41
CA ALA A 21 4.80 -9.22 -0.85
C ALA A 21 3.28 -9.49 -0.98
N TYR A 22 2.44 -8.76 -0.23
CA TYR A 22 0.98 -8.89 -0.28
C TYR A 22 0.38 -8.29 -1.55
N MET A 23 1.13 -7.46 -2.27
CA MET A 23 0.69 -6.86 -3.54
C MET A 23 0.76 -7.86 -4.70
N ARG A 24 1.49 -8.97 -4.55
CA ARG A 24 1.66 -9.99 -5.59
C ARG A 24 0.30 -10.54 -6.04
N GLY A 25 -0.01 -10.37 -7.33
CA GLY A 25 -1.23 -10.90 -7.94
C GLY A 25 -2.51 -10.15 -7.55
N ARG A 26 -2.42 -9.02 -6.84
CA ARG A 26 -3.57 -8.13 -6.62
C ARG A 26 -3.77 -7.25 -7.85
N THR A 27 -5.02 -7.04 -8.22
CA THR A 27 -5.41 -5.97 -9.15
C THR A 27 -6.03 -4.86 -8.32
N LEU A 28 -5.35 -3.71 -8.28
CA LEU A 28 -5.77 -2.55 -7.49
C LEU A 28 -6.38 -1.49 -8.42
N ASN A 29 -7.70 -1.51 -8.55
CA ASN A 29 -8.44 -0.56 -9.38
C ASN A 29 -8.90 0.64 -8.56
N ASN A 30 -8.85 1.83 -9.16
CA ASN A 30 -9.29 3.08 -8.54
C ASN A 30 -8.65 3.33 -7.14
N SER A 31 -7.37 3.02 -7.02
CA SER A 31 -6.61 3.12 -5.78
C SER A 31 -5.33 3.93 -5.98
N VAL A 32 -4.84 4.55 -4.92
CA VAL A 32 -3.50 5.11 -4.85
C VAL A 32 -2.66 4.20 -3.97
N VAL A 33 -1.50 3.78 -4.46
CA VAL A 33 -0.56 2.93 -3.73
C VAL A 33 0.73 3.70 -3.52
N ILE A 34 1.23 3.71 -2.28
CA ILE A 34 2.48 4.35 -1.91
C ILE A 34 3.41 3.26 -1.40
N LEU A 35 4.60 3.17 -1.99
CA LEU A 35 5.68 2.31 -1.51
C LEU A 35 6.66 3.17 -0.73
N ASP A 36 6.79 2.87 0.56
CA ASP A 36 7.83 3.45 1.40
C ASP A 36 9.15 2.66 1.25
N GLU A 37 10.28 3.31 1.53
CA GLU A 37 11.62 2.68 1.52
C GLU A 37 11.97 1.97 0.19
N GLY A 38 11.51 2.52 -0.94
CA GLY A 38 11.63 1.89 -2.27
C GLY A 38 13.06 1.56 -2.69
N GLN A 39 14.08 2.25 -2.15
CA GLN A 39 15.49 1.93 -2.38
C GLN A 39 15.92 0.57 -1.82
N ASN A 40 15.18 0.00 -0.86
CA ASN A 40 15.46 -1.31 -0.25
C ASN A 40 14.89 -2.48 -1.08
N THR A 41 14.26 -2.21 -2.20
CA THR A 41 13.65 -3.23 -3.06
C THR A 41 14.58 -3.66 -4.19
N THR A 42 14.40 -4.90 -4.65
CA THR A 42 15.03 -5.37 -5.89
C THR A 42 14.25 -4.87 -7.11
N ARG A 43 14.90 -4.82 -8.29
CA ARG A 43 14.23 -4.43 -9.54
C ARG A 43 12.99 -5.28 -9.84
N GLU A 44 13.04 -6.58 -9.54
CA GLU A 44 11.92 -7.49 -9.78
C GLU A 44 10.76 -7.23 -8.80
N GLN A 45 11.06 -6.82 -7.57
CA GLN A 45 10.03 -6.39 -6.62
C GLN A 45 9.39 -5.05 -7.05
N MET A 46 10.16 -4.10 -7.59
CA MET A 46 9.60 -2.87 -8.16
C MET A 46 8.72 -3.15 -9.37
N LYS A 47 9.11 -4.08 -10.26
CA LYS A 47 8.27 -4.50 -11.40
C LYS A 47 7.00 -5.20 -10.98
N MET A 48 7.00 -5.91 -9.85
CA MET A 48 5.78 -6.50 -9.28
C MET A 48 4.82 -5.40 -8.78
N PHE A 49 5.37 -4.29 -8.30
CA PHE A 49 4.60 -3.20 -7.70
C PHE A 49 3.95 -2.28 -8.76
N LEU A 50 4.63 -2.07 -9.88
CA LEU A 50 4.19 -1.24 -11.02
C LEU A 50 3.22 -1.98 -11.93
#